data_AF-A0A3D0Q6M6-F1
#
_entry.id   AF-A0A3D0Q6M6-F1
#
_cell.length_a   1.000
_cell.length_b   1.000
_cell.length_c   1.000
_cell.angle_alpha   90.00
_cell.angle_beta   90.00
_cell.angle_gamma   90.00
#
_symmetry.space_group_name_H-M   'P 1'
#
loop_
_entity.id
_entity.type
_entity.pdbx_description
1 polymer ?
#
loop_
_entity_poly.entity_id
_entity_poly.type
_entity_poly.pdbx_seq_one_letter_code
_entity_poly.pdbx_strand_id
1 'polypeptide(L)'
;MKNNKFACKPLAVALLALSSASANAAITIYDDAEVATVSVDASFNTFYTTTSVDNGPNGDRDQSRVKMGFLPNWLGMNFSKQIGDMKVGGRSSFWVTINDSNSGVTSTGIDVRQFYATLDADWGQLLIGKDFTLFNRSNVFLDEVLLGYGNVNDTLGLVDGQGVSFGNLGSGYTYPFPASQIRYTSPSFGGGFKVAVAAVDPSPVNGDADREESAPRFEGEVT
;
A
#
# COMPACT_ATOMS: atom_id res chain seq x y z
N MET A 1 -29.51 30.77 -32.01
CA MET A 1 -28.49 31.28 -31.08
C MET A 1 -27.78 30.08 -30.49
N LYS A 2 -26.50 29.87 -30.85
CA LYS A 2 -25.67 28.76 -30.35
C LYS A 2 -25.15 29.16 -28.97
N ASN A 3 -25.48 28.40 -27.92
CA ASN A 3 -24.88 28.60 -26.61
C ASN A 3 -23.93 27.45 -26.31
N ASN A 4 -22.64 27.69 -26.60
CA ASN A 4 -21.54 26.78 -26.29
C ASN A 4 -21.33 26.80 -24.78
N LYS A 5 -21.82 25.77 -24.06
CA LYS A 5 -21.35 25.51 -22.70
C LYS A 5 -20.00 24.81 -22.82
N PHE A 6 -18.95 25.58 -22.56
CA PHE A 6 -17.59 25.09 -22.45
C PHE A 6 -17.52 23.99 -21.39
N ALA A 7 -17.06 22.81 -21.78
CA ALA A 7 -16.70 21.74 -20.86
C ALA A 7 -15.50 22.20 -20.03
N CYS A 8 -15.75 22.56 -18.77
CA CYS A 8 -14.69 22.81 -17.81
C CYS A 8 -14.13 21.45 -17.39
N LYS A 9 -12.93 21.10 -17.85
CA LYS A 9 -12.22 19.91 -17.37
C LYS A 9 -11.78 20.17 -15.91
N PRO A 10 -11.96 19.23 -14.97
CA PRO A 10 -11.48 19.41 -13.61
C PRO A 10 -9.95 19.45 -13.62
N LEU A 11 -9.41 20.64 -13.36
CA LEU A 11 -7.99 20.86 -13.16
C LEU A 11 -7.76 20.89 -11.64
N ALA A 12 -7.36 19.76 -11.07
CA ALA A 12 -6.87 19.71 -9.69
C ALA A 12 -5.50 20.38 -9.65
N VAL A 13 -5.45 21.65 -9.25
CA VAL A 13 -4.18 22.35 -8.99
C VAL A 13 -3.81 22.08 -7.52
N ALA A 14 -2.98 21.07 -7.28
CA ALA A 14 -2.33 20.87 -6.00
C ALA A 14 -1.12 21.82 -5.93
N LEU A 15 -1.22 22.90 -5.15
CA LEU A 15 -0.12 23.83 -4.87
C LEU A 15 0.31 23.69 -3.40
N LEU A 16 1.63 23.58 -3.23
CA LEU A 16 2.42 23.38 -2.00
C LEU A 16 2.52 21.93 -1.51
N ALA A 17 3.28 21.11 -2.24
CA ALA A 17 4.02 20.01 -1.63
C ALA A 17 5.17 20.62 -0.81
N LEU A 18 5.14 20.50 0.53
CA LEU A 18 6.41 20.31 1.23
C LEU A 18 6.93 18.94 0.79
N SER A 19 7.57 18.88 -0.38
CA SER A 19 8.41 17.75 -0.75
C SER A 19 9.68 17.86 0.09
N SER A 20 9.57 17.64 1.40
CA SER A 20 10.67 16.97 2.08
C SER A 20 10.81 15.67 1.33
N ALA A 21 11.86 15.52 0.53
CA ALA A 21 12.30 14.22 0.09
C ALA A 21 12.37 13.38 1.37
N SER A 22 11.36 12.56 1.61
CA SER A 22 11.37 11.62 2.71
C SER A 22 12.41 10.60 2.29
N ALA A 23 13.67 10.88 2.63
CA ALA A 23 14.58 9.81 2.95
C ALA A 23 13.88 9.08 4.09
N ASN A 24 13.03 8.12 3.75
CA ASN A 24 12.39 7.19 4.68
C ASN A 24 13.50 6.29 5.21
N ALA A 25 14.40 6.87 6.00
CA ALA A 25 15.46 6.18 6.68
C ALA A 25 14.86 5.63 7.96
N ALA A 26 14.89 4.30 8.10
CA ALA A 26 14.54 3.69 9.37
C ALA A 26 15.50 4.20 10.46
N ILE A 27 14.95 4.49 11.63
CA ILE A 27 15.70 4.81 12.83
C ILE A 27 16.03 3.49 13.52
N THR A 28 17.30 3.15 13.59
CA THR A 28 17.77 1.99 14.36
C THR A 28 17.63 2.30 15.85
N ILE A 29 16.86 1.48 16.56
CA ILE A 29 16.61 1.62 18.00
C ILE A 29 17.43 0.62 18.82
N TYR A 30 17.95 -0.42 18.19
CA TYR A 30 18.86 -1.40 18.77
C TYR A 30 19.75 -1.98 17.68
N ASP A 31 21.05 -2.07 17.93
CA ASP A 31 22.01 -2.64 16.97
C ASP A 31 23.12 -3.39 17.71
N ASP A 32 22.94 -4.71 17.80
CA ASP A 32 23.91 -5.62 18.38
C ASP A 32 23.98 -6.86 17.48
N ALA A 33 25.14 -7.07 16.85
CA ALA A 33 25.35 -8.14 15.89
C ALA A 33 25.20 -9.55 16.50
N GLU A 34 25.41 -9.71 17.81
CA GLU A 34 25.27 -11.00 18.51
C GLU A 34 23.81 -11.25 18.93
N VAL A 35 23.05 -10.18 19.18
CA VAL A 35 21.68 -10.25 19.69
C VAL A 35 20.66 -10.04 18.57
N ALA A 36 20.57 -8.84 18.01
CA ALA A 36 19.67 -8.45 16.93
C ALA A 36 19.91 -6.98 16.51
N THR A 37 19.43 -6.63 15.32
CA THR A 37 19.18 -5.24 14.92
C THR A 37 17.67 -5.00 14.88
N VAL A 38 17.21 -3.91 15.50
CA VAL A 38 15.81 -3.47 15.49
C VAL A 38 15.74 -2.03 15.01
N SER A 39 14.84 -1.75 14.07
CA SER A 39 14.61 -0.40 13.55
C SER A 39 13.14 -0.08 13.41
N VAL A 40 12.84 1.22 13.35
CA VAL A 40 11.49 1.76 13.17
C VAL A 40 11.48 2.72 11.99
N ASP A 41 10.44 2.65 11.16
CA ASP A 41 10.19 3.61 10.09
C ASP A 41 8.75 4.10 10.14
N ALA A 42 8.49 5.27 9.56
CA ALA A 42 7.16 5.82 9.47
C ALA A 42 7.00 6.61 8.17
N SER A 43 5.75 6.76 7.74
CA SER A 43 5.39 7.61 6.61
C SER A 43 4.20 8.47 6.95
N PHE A 44 4.31 9.73 6.53
CA PHE A 44 3.29 10.76 6.70
C PHE A 44 2.95 11.32 5.32
N ASN A 45 1.81 10.91 4.77
CA ASN A 45 1.38 11.24 3.43
C ASN A 45 0.02 11.94 3.45
N THR A 46 0.00 13.26 3.71
CA THR A 46 -1.22 14.06 3.89
C THR A 46 -1.28 15.23 2.91
N PHE A 47 -2.47 15.50 2.38
CA PHE A 47 -2.75 16.54 1.40
C PHE A 47 -3.94 17.40 1.81
N TYR A 48 -3.88 18.68 1.44
CA TYR A 48 -5.08 19.49 1.29
C TYR A 48 -5.59 19.33 -0.14
N THR A 49 -6.87 19.00 -0.29
CA THR A 49 -7.48 18.64 -1.57
C THR A 49 -8.71 19.51 -1.80
N THR A 50 -8.87 19.92 -3.05
CA THR A 50 -10.07 20.61 -3.54
C THR A 50 -10.65 19.78 -4.68
N THR A 51 -11.94 19.46 -4.60
CA THR A 51 -12.63 18.62 -5.59
C THR A 51 -13.94 19.26 -5.96
N SER A 52 -14.23 19.33 -7.26
CA SER A 52 -15.57 19.65 -7.76
C SER A 52 -16.17 18.36 -8.30
N VAL A 53 -17.37 18.01 -7.83
CA VAL A 53 -18.11 16.83 -8.27
C VAL A 53 -19.37 17.28 -8.97
N ASP A 54 -19.54 16.86 -10.22
CA ASP A 54 -20.76 17.05 -11.00
C ASP A 54 -21.47 15.70 -11.17
N ASN A 55 -22.79 15.67 -10.98
CA ASN A 55 -23.64 14.50 -11.09
C ASN A 55 -23.19 13.30 -10.23
N GLY A 56 -22.61 13.57 -9.06
CA GLY A 56 -22.23 12.53 -8.09
C GLY A 56 -23.45 11.88 -7.43
N PRO A 57 -23.28 10.75 -6.72
CA PRO A 57 -24.38 10.08 -6.01
C PRO A 57 -25.12 10.98 -5.01
N ASN A 58 -24.43 12.01 -4.49
CA ASN A 58 -24.98 13.00 -3.55
C ASN A 58 -25.23 14.38 -4.20
N GLY A 59 -25.28 14.43 -5.54
CA GLY A 59 -25.42 15.67 -6.31
C GLY A 59 -24.14 16.47 -6.47
N ASP A 60 -24.30 17.63 -7.12
CA ASP A 60 -23.22 18.56 -7.44
C ASP A 60 -22.68 19.24 -6.19
N ARG A 61 -21.35 19.27 -6.02
CA ARG A 61 -20.71 19.92 -4.86
C ARG A 61 -19.23 20.19 -5.05
N ASP A 62 -18.76 21.22 -4.38
CA ASP A 62 -17.35 21.50 -4.20
C ASP A 62 -16.92 21.10 -2.77
N GLN A 63 -15.76 20.46 -2.67
CA GLN A 63 -15.22 19.95 -1.41
C GLN A 63 -13.79 20.43 -1.21
N SER A 64 -13.52 20.85 0.02
CA SER A 64 -12.19 21.11 0.54
C SER A 64 -11.94 20.18 1.71
N ARG A 65 -10.87 19.38 1.66
CA ARG A 65 -10.58 18.34 2.64
C ARG A 65 -9.09 18.23 2.92
N VAL A 66 -8.74 17.90 4.16
CA VAL A 66 -7.42 17.37 4.51
C VAL A 66 -7.55 15.86 4.53
N LYS A 67 -6.79 15.17 3.66
CA LYS A 67 -6.85 13.72 3.49
C LYS A 67 -5.47 13.13 3.26
N MET A 68 -5.27 11.87 3.64
CA MET A 68 -4.11 11.13 3.15
C MET A 68 -4.24 10.76 1.68
N GLY A 69 -3.09 10.64 1.02
CA GLY A 69 -2.98 10.25 -0.38
C GLY A 69 -2.99 8.75 -0.61
N PHE A 70 -2.54 8.36 -1.80
CA PHE A 70 -2.69 7.00 -2.33
C PHE A 70 -1.95 5.98 -1.47
N LEU A 71 -0.68 6.24 -1.15
CA LEU A 71 0.06 5.47 -0.16
C LEU A 71 -0.31 5.93 1.26
N PRO A 72 -0.93 5.09 2.11
CA PRO A 72 -1.44 5.56 3.40
C PRO A 72 -0.31 5.82 4.40
N ASN A 73 -0.59 6.49 5.52
CA ASN A 73 0.39 6.65 6.61
C ASN A 73 0.69 5.29 7.26
N TRP A 74 1.91 5.08 7.75
CA TRP A 74 2.24 3.90 8.55
C TRP A 74 3.29 4.14 9.63
N LEU A 75 3.32 3.22 10.60
CA LEU A 75 4.42 2.97 11.51
C LEU A 75 4.88 1.52 11.33
N GLY A 76 6.17 1.31 11.08
CA GLY A 76 6.78 0.02 10.81
C GLY A 76 7.88 -0.29 11.83
N MET A 77 7.96 -1.55 12.25
CA MET A 77 9.07 -2.08 13.02
C MET A 77 9.73 -3.21 12.24
N ASN A 78 11.06 -3.23 12.23
CA ASN A 78 11.86 -4.23 11.54
C ASN A 78 12.78 -4.92 12.53
N PHE A 79 13.00 -6.20 12.32
CA PHE A 79 13.91 -7.03 13.10
C PHE A 79 14.85 -7.77 12.15
N SER A 80 16.11 -7.92 12.53
CA SER A 80 16.98 -8.90 11.89
C SER A 80 18.07 -9.44 12.81
N LYS A 81 18.50 -10.68 12.57
CA LYS A 81 19.58 -11.36 13.29
C LYS A 81 20.32 -12.32 12.36
N GLN A 82 21.65 -12.29 12.38
CA GLN A 82 22.46 -13.31 11.71
C GLN A 82 22.53 -14.59 12.56
N ILE A 83 22.26 -15.75 11.95
CA ILE A 83 22.36 -17.07 12.58
C ILE A 83 23.08 -18.01 11.60
N GLY A 84 24.38 -18.22 11.83
CA GLY A 84 25.21 -19.00 10.90
C GLY A 84 25.30 -18.31 9.54
N ASP A 85 24.99 -19.05 8.48
CA ASP A 85 24.94 -18.58 7.09
C ASP A 85 23.59 -17.93 6.71
N MET A 86 22.60 -17.94 7.61
CA MET A 86 21.28 -17.38 7.37
C MET A 86 21.07 -16.09 8.15
N LYS A 87 20.34 -15.14 7.56
CA LYS A 87 19.81 -13.97 8.26
C LYS A 87 18.31 -14.15 8.47
N VAL A 88 17.90 -14.20 9.73
CA VAL A 88 16.49 -14.17 10.11
C VAL A 88 16.05 -12.71 10.16
N GLY A 89 14.93 -12.39 9.52
CA GLY A 89 14.37 -11.05 9.48
C GLY A 89 12.87 -11.03 9.76
N GLY A 90 12.32 -9.83 9.82
CA GLY A 90 10.87 -9.66 9.87
C GLY A 90 10.46 -8.20 9.90
N ARG A 91 9.17 -7.98 9.59
CA ARG A 91 8.54 -6.66 9.62
C ARG A 91 7.12 -6.75 10.14
N SER A 92 6.75 -5.80 10.97
CA SER A 92 5.36 -5.49 11.32
C SER A 92 5.05 -4.04 10.97
N SER A 93 4.01 -3.77 10.18
CA SER A 93 3.58 -2.40 9.86
C SER A 93 2.09 -2.17 10.13
N PHE A 94 1.82 -1.04 10.77
CA PHE A 94 0.50 -0.56 11.16
C PHE A 94 0.15 0.65 10.31
N TRP A 95 -0.86 0.51 9.46
CA TRP A 95 -1.29 1.54 8.52
C TRP A 95 -2.49 2.26 9.10
N VAL A 96 -2.34 3.56 9.30
CA VAL A 96 -3.27 4.36 10.12
C VAL A 96 -3.93 5.39 9.24
N THR A 97 -5.26 5.39 9.27
CA THR A 97 -6.07 6.36 8.54
C THR A 97 -6.32 7.62 9.39
N ILE A 98 -6.24 8.79 8.76
CA ILE A 98 -6.74 10.09 9.23
C ILE A 98 -7.97 10.53 8.42
N ASN A 99 -8.38 9.69 7.45
CA ASN A 99 -9.55 9.94 6.60
C ASN A 99 -10.83 9.43 7.27
N ASP A 100 -10.79 9.23 8.59
CA ASP A 100 -11.94 8.90 9.39
C ASP A 100 -12.88 10.12 9.49
N SER A 101 -13.90 10.13 8.64
CA SER A 101 -15.05 11.02 8.83
C SER A 101 -15.61 10.85 10.24
N ASN A 102 -16.05 11.95 10.85
CA ASN A 102 -16.60 12.12 12.21
C ASN A 102 -17.80 11.23 12.62
N SER A 103 -18.02 10.07 11.98
CA SER A 103 -19.11 9.13 12.25
C SER A 103 -18.92 8.30 13.53
N GLY A 104 -17.82 8.48 14.27
CA GLY A 104 -17.60 7.93 15.60
C GLY A 104 -16.36 8.54 16.25
N VAL A 105 -16.46 8.98 17.51
CA VAL A 105 -15.45 9.80 18.21
C VAL A 105 -14.08 9.10 18.39
N THR A 106 -13.98 7.81 18.05
CA THR A 106 -12.78 6.97 18.22
C THR A 106 -12.61 5.88 17.16
N SER A 107 -13.23 6.01 15.98
CA SER A 107 -13.26 4.92 14.97
C SER A 107 -12.04 4.90 14.03
N THR A 108 -10.83 5.18 14.53
CA THR A 108 -9.61 5.02 13.72
C THR A 108 -9.23 3.54 13.68
N GLY A 109 -9.36 2.93 12.50
CA GLY A 109 -8.91 1.55 12.27
C GLY A 109 -7.39 1.48 12.07
N ILE A 110 -6.77 0.43 12.61
CA ILE A 110 -5.40 0.05 12.29
C ILE A 110 -5.45 -1.09 11.28
N ASP A 111 -4.92 -0.86 10.08
CA ASP A 111 -4.77 -1.88 9.03
C ASP A 111 -3.37 -2.50 9.11
N VAL A 112 -3.29 -3.81 9.37
CA VAL A 112 -2.03 -4.56 9.37
C VAL A 112 -1.78 -5.12 7.97
N ARG A 113 -0.88 -4.49 7.22
CA ARG A 113 -0.52 -4.92 5.86
C ARG A 113 0.75 -5.75 5.79
N GLN A 114 1.67 -5.56 6.72
CA GLN A 114 2.87 -6.39 6.78
C GLN A 114 3.02 -6.94 8.18
N PHE A 115 3.12 -8.26 8.26
CA PHE A 115 3.43 -8.99 9.47
C PHE A 115 4.03 -10.33 9.03
N TYR A 116 5.35 -10.35 8.84
CA TYR A 116 6.04 -11.50 8.27
C TYR A 116 7.42 -11.69 8.88
N ALA A 117 7.94 -12.91 8.74
CA ALA A 117 9.33 -13.25 8.96
C ALA A 117 10.02 -13.58 7.64
N THR A 118 11.34 -13.40 7.58
CA THR A 118 12.18 -13.82 6.45
C THR A 118 13.33 -14.71 6.90
N LEU A 119 13.74 -15.59 5.99
CA LEU A 119 15.00 -16.33 6.04
C LEU A 119 15.76 -15.99 4.77
N ASP A 120 16.86 -15.28 4.92
CA ASP A 120 17.72 -14.83 3.84
C ASP A 120 19.04 -15.61 3.88
N ALA A 121 19.50 -16.10 2.74
CA ALA A 121 20.78 -16.80 2.57
C ALA A 121 21.26 -16.71 1.12
N ASP A 122 22.39 -17.35 0.81
CA ASP A 122 22.99 -17.35 -0.54
C ASP A 122 22.06 -17.94 -1.61
N TRP A 123 21.11 -18.79 -1.23
CA TRP A 123 20.11 -19.40 -2.12
C TRP A 123 18.86 -18.54 -2.32
N GLY A 124 18.73 -17.38 -1.68
CA GLY A 124 17.63 -16.44 -1.84
C GLY A 124 16.93 -16.09 -0.52
N GLN A 125 15.66 -15.70 -0.61
CA GLN A 125 14.84 -15.32 0.53
C GLN A 125 13.54 -16.13 0.57
N LEU A 126 13.23 -16.70 1.72
CA LEU A 126 11.90 -17.19 2.06
C LEU A 126 11.18 -16.18 2.95
N LEU A 127 9.97 -15.78 2.59
CA LEU A 127 9.05 -14.99 3.42
C LEU A 127 7.87 -15.87 3.84
N ILE A 128 7.50 -15.78 5.11
CA ILE A 128 6.30 -16.42 5.66
C ILE A 128 5.53 -15.39 6.49
N GLY A 129 4.25 -15.21 6.18
CA GLY A 129 3.36 -14.30 6.90
C GLY A 129 2.55 -13.44 5.94
N LYS A 130 2.18 -12.24 6.37
CA LYS A 130 1.37 -11.31 5.58
C LYS A 130 2.25 -10.22 4.96
N ASP A 131 2.20 -10.08 3.64
CA ASP A 131 2.85 -9.02 2.87
C ASP A 131 2.00 -8.71 1.62
N PHE A 132 2.37 -7.68 0.86
CA PHE A 132 1.79 -7.43 -0.46
C PHE A 132 2.03 -8.63 -1.39
N THR A 133 0.98 -9.02 -2.10
CA THR A 133 1.01 -10.08 -3.13
C THR A 133 1.86 -9.66 -4.33
N LEU A 134 2.28 -10.62 -5.16
CA LEU A 134 3.23 -10.40 -6.26
C LEU A 134 2.56 -9.79 -7.50
N PHE A 135 1.31 -10.18 -7.77
CA PHE A 135 0.60 -9.73 -8.97
C PHE A 135 0.34 -8.21 -8.92
N ASN A 136 0.76 -7.48 -9.97
CA ASN A 136 0.70 -6.01 -10.09
C ASN A 136 1.48 -5.22 -9.02
N ARG A 137 2.32 -5.88 -8.22
CA ARG A 137 3.07 -5.25 -7.14
C ARG A 137 4.04 -4.19 -7.65
N SER A 138 4.87 -4.57 -8.62
CA SER A 138 5.83 -3.64 -9.25
C SER A 138 5.13 -2.44 -9.88
N ASN A 139 3.98 -2.63 -10.53
CA ASN A 139 3.21 -1.53 -11.12
C ASN A 139 2.79 -0.49 -10.08
N VAL A 140 2.35 -0.93 -8.89
CA VAL A 140 1.98 -0.02 -7.80
C VAL A 140 3.20 0.65 -7.17
N PHE A 141 4.22 -0.12 -6.80
CA PHE A 141 5.35 0.41 -6.04
C PHE A 141 6.31 1.27 -6.87
N LEU A 142 6.23 1.17 -8.19
CA LEU A 142 6.96 2.02 -9.12
C LEU A 142 6.07 3.12 -9.72
N ASP A 143 4.81 3.26 -9.29
CA ASP A 143 3.97 4.35 -9.77
C ASP A 143 4.48 5.70 -9.25
N GLU A 144 4.71 6.63 -10.17
CA GLU A 144 5.14 8.00 -9.87
C GLU A 144 4.15 8.75 -8.95
N VAL A 145 2.86 8.39 -8.98
CA VAL A 145 1.83 8.99 -8.11
C VAL A 145 1.67 8.29 -6.77
N LEU A 146 2.49 7.27 -6.46
CA LEU A 146 2.40 6.50 -5.21
C LEU A 146 2.45 7.40 -3.97
N LEU A 147 3.40 8.34 -3.94
CA LEU A 147 3.55 9.32 -2.87
C LEU A 147 2.64 10.55 -3.03
N GLY A 148 1.77 10.56 -4.04
CA GLY A 148 0.81 11.63 -4.31
C GLY A 148 -0.60 11.31 -3.82
N TYR A 149 -1.54 12.18 -4.20
CA TYR A 149 -2.97 11.93 -4.01
C TYR A 149 -3.55 11.09 -5.17
N GLY A 150 -3.30 11.47 -6.43
CA GLY A 150 -3.81 10.74 -7.59
C GLY A 150 -5.33 10.78 -7.71
N ASN A 151 -5.95 9.75 -8.33
CA ASN A 151 -7.38 9.76 -8.62
C ASN A 151 -8.24 9.37 -7.41
N VAL A 152 -9.44 9.93 -7.36
CA VAL A 152 -10.51 9.58 -6.41
C VAL A 152 -11.79 9.24 -7.16
N ASN A 153 -12.63 8.42 -6.55
CA ASN A 153 -13.91 8.02 -7.11
C ASN A 153 -15.05 8.34 -6.14
N ASP A 154 -15.97 9.18 -6.57
CA ASP A 154 -17.08 9.61 -5.71
C ASP A 154 -18.20 8.58 -5.57
N THR A 155 -18.37 7.70 -6.56
CA THR A 155 -19.27 6.55 -6.46
C THR A 155 -18.84 5.61 -5.34
N LEU A 156 -17.54 5.51 -5.06
CA LEU A 156 -16.97 4.77 -3.93
C LEU A 156 -16.87 5.61 -2.64
N GLY A 157 -17.37 6.85 -2.66
CA GLY A 157 -17.37 7.75 -1.51
C GLY A 157 -15.99 8.31 -1.13
N LEU A 158 -14.97 8.23 -2.01
CA LEU A 158 -13.59 8.57 -1.64
C LEU A 158 -13.31 10.07 -1.60
N VAL A 159 -14.21 10.92 -2.09
CA VAL A 159 -14.09 12.38 -1.97
C VAL A 159 -14.33 12.80 -0.52
N ASP A 160 -15.51 12.45 0.02
CA ASP A 160 -15.94 12.90 1.36
C ASP A 160 -15.79 11.85 2.46
N GLY A 161 -15.73 10.58 2.08
CA GLY A 161 -15.78 9.46 2.99
C GLY A 161 -14.41 8.91 3.38
N GLN A 162 -14.51 7.71 3.96
CA GLN A 162 -13.44 6.91 4.52
C GLN A 162 -12.43 6.43 3.47
N GLY A 163 -11.22 6.13 3.91
CA GLY A 163 -10.20 5.49 3.09
C GLY A 163 -9.40 6.47 2.23
N VAL A 164 -8.46 5.93 1.48
CA VAL A 164 -7.46 6.68 0.72
C VAL A 164 -7.92 6.99 -0.70
N SER A 165 -7.24 7.94 -1.35
CA SER A 165 -7.34 8.05 -2.80
C SER A 165 -6.78 6.79 -3.46
N PHE A 166 -7.24 6.50 -4.67
CA PHE A 166 -6.90 5.25 -5.36
C PHE A 166 -5.65 5.37 -6.23
N GLY A 167 -5.10 6.58 -6.43
CA GLY A 167 -3.99 6.73 -7.35
C GLY A 167 -4.40 6.28 -8.75
N ASN A 168 -3.73 5.28 -9.30
CA ASN A 168 -4.10 4.62 -10.55
C ASN A 168 -4.73 3.22 -10.37
N LEU A 169 -5.10 2.84 -9.13
CA LEU A 169 -5.83 1.60 -8.88
C LEU A 169 -7.17 1.60 -9.63
N GLY A 170 -7.41 0.52 -10.38
CA GLY A 170 -8.62 0.34 -11.18
C GLY A 170 -8.63 1.06 -12.53
N SER A 171 -7.65 1.95 -12.80
CA SER A 171 -7.48 2.64 -14.08
C SER A 171 -6.19 2.29 -14.82
N GLY A 172 -5.34 1.43 -14.25
CA GLY A 172 -4.13 0.90 -14.90
C GLY A 172 -3.68 -0.45 -14.37
N TYR A 173 -3.80 -0.67 -13.05
CA TYR A 173 -3.45 -1.93 -12.40
C TYR A 173 -4.39 -2.22 -11.23
N THR A 174 -4.43 -3.47 -10.80
CA THR A 174 -5.17 -3.87 -9.59
C THR A 174 -4.31 -3.71 -8.34
N TYR A 175 -4.94 -3.63 -7.18
CA TYR A 175 -4.22 -3.56 -5.92
C TYR A 175 -3.57 -4.91 -5.58
N PRO A 176 -2.26 -4.97 -5.31
CA PRO A 176 -1.61 -6.13 -4.73
C PRO A 176 -2.07 -6.24 -3.27
N PHE A 177 -3.14 -7.00 -3.02
CA PHE A 177 -3.69 -7.10 -1.67
C PHE A 177 -2.65 -7.65 -0.68
N PRO A 178 -2.52 -7.05 0.52
CA PRO A 178 -1.81 -7.67 1.62
C PRO A 178 -2.49 -8.97 2.03
N ALA A 179 -1.82 -10.09 1.84
CA ALA A 179 -2.37 -11.42 2.11
C ALA A 179 -1.33 -12.31 2.79
N SER A 180 -1.83 -13.27 3.57
CA SER A 180 -1.02 -14.35 4.12
C SER A 180 -0.43 -15.16 2.96
N GLN A 181 0.87 -15.41 2.99
CA GLN A 181 1.59 -16.04 1.91
C GLN A 181 2.88 -16.72 2.40
N ILE A 182 3.32 -17.70 1.62
CA ILE A 182 4.70 -18.19 1.61
C ILE A 182 5.29 -17.78 0.27
N ARG A 183 6.37 -17.00 0.30
CA ARG A 183 7.02 -16.46 -0.90
C ARG A 183 8.49 -16.83 -0.92
N TYR A 184 8.95 -17.37 -2.04
CA TYR A 184 10.37 -17.51 -2.34
C TYR A 184 10.79 -16.43 -3.34
N THR A 185 11.93 -15.79 -3.09
CA THR A 185 12.60 -14.89 -4.02
C THR A 185 14.01 -15.39 -4.28
N SER A 186 14.40 -15.51 -5.55
CA SER A 186 15.74 -15.96 -5.93
C SER A 186 16.83 -14.96 -5.51
N PRO A 187 18.10 -15.40 -5.49
CA PRO A 187 19.23 -14.47 -5.53
C PRO A 187 19.18 -13.58 -6.76
N SER A 188 19.96 -12.50 -6.74
CA SER A 188 20.14 -11.64 -7.91
C SER A 188 21.07 -12.29 -8.92
N PHE A 189 20.61 -12.47 -10.16
CA PHE A 189 21.40 -12.98 -11.27
C PHE A 189 21.87 -11.83 -12.18
N GLY A 190 23.07 -11.96 -12.75
CA GLY A 190 23.47 -11.21 -13.95
C GLY A 190 23.31 -9.68 -13.92
N GLY A 191 23.41 -9.04 -12.76
CA GLY A 191 23.31 -7.58 -12.63
C GLY A 191 21.96 -7.03 -12.15
N GLY A 192 21.04 -7.86 -11.66
CA GLY A 192 19.81 -7.37 -11.00
C GLY A 192 18.58 -8.27 -11.13
N PHE A 193 18.62 -9.25 -12.03
CA PHE A 193 17.48 -10.11 -12.36
C PHE A 193 17.07 -11.01 -11.19
N LYS A 194 15.78 -11.03 -10.86
CA LYS A 194 15.20 -11.87 -9.81
C LYS A 194 13.89 -12.51 -10.26
N VAL A 195 13.61 -13.66 -9.68
CA VAL A 195 12.32 -14.36 -9.83
C VAL A 195 11.74 -14.58 -8.44
N ALA A 196 10.46 -14.27 -8.27
CA ALA A 196 9.70 -14.58 -7.07
C ALA A 196 8.48 -15.43 -7.41
N VAL A 197 8.16 -16.36 -6.52
CA VAL A 197 6.94 -17.17 -6.56
C VAL A 197 6.30 -17.22 -5.18
N ALA A 198 4.98 -17.20 -5.12
CA ALA A 198 4.25 -17.22 -3.86
C ALA A 198 3.05 -18.16 -3.91
N ALA A 199 2.84 -18.89 -2.81
CA ALA A 199 1.57 -19.50 -2.47
C ALA A 199 0.83 -18.54 -1.52
N VAL A 200 -0.30 -18.02 -1.98
CA VAL A 200 -1.07 -16.97 -1.33
C VAL A 200 -2.40 -17.54 -0.84
N ASP A 201 -2.78 -17.17 0.38
CA ASP A 201 -4.08 -17.48 0.94
C ASP A 201 -5.20 -16.95 0.02
N PRO A 202 -6.12 -17.82 -0.47
CA PRO A 202 -7.10 -17.43 -1.46
C PRO A 202 -8.14 -16.49 -0.86
N SER A 203 -8.57 -15.50 -1.66
CA SER A 203 -9.68 -14.63 -1.29
C SER A 203 -11.00 -15.34 -1.59
N PRO A 204 -12.00 -15.32 -0.68
CA PRO A 204 -13.35 -15.81 -0.99
C PRO A 204 -13.86 -15.12 -2.25
N VAL A 205 -14.24 -15.90 -3.26
CA VAL A 205 -14.89 -15.36 -4.46
C VAL A 205 -16.36 -15.01 -4.13
N ASN A 206 -16.98 -15.74 -3.19
CA ASN A 206 -18.35 -15.56 -2.72
C ASN A 206 -18.43 -15.77 -1.19
N GLY A 207 -19.43 -15.18 -0.53
CA GLY A 207 -19.68 -15.36 0.91
C GLY A 207 -20.47 -16.63 1.26
N ASP A 208 -20.55 -17.60 0.35
CA ASP A 208 -21.36 -18.80 0.50
C ASP A 208 -20.77 -19.74 1.58
N ALA A 209 -21.65 -20.39 2.35
CA ALA A 209 -21.26 -21.20 3.51
C ALA A 209 -20.59 -22.54 3.13
N ASP A 210 -20.79 -23.01 1.91
CA ASP A 210 -20.26 -24.23 1.32
C ASP A 210 -19.06 -23.98 0.39
N ARG A 211 -18.43 -22.80 0.49
CA ARG A 211 -17.23 -22.49 -0.31
C ARG A 211 -16.08 -23.44 0.02
N GLU A 212 -15.36 -23.85 -1.02
CA GLU A 212 -14.19 -24.70 -0.93
C GLU A 212 -13.00 -24.06 -1.65
N GLU A 213 -11.87 -23.93 -0.95
CA GLU A 213 -10.59 -23.50 -1.50
C GLU A 213 -9.54 -24.61 -1.35
N SER A 214 -9.52 -25.54 -2.30
CA SER A 214 -8.69 -26.75 -2.22
C SER A 214 -7.19 -26.52 -2.43
N ALA A 215 -6.78 -25.32 -2.86
CA ALA A 215 -5.40 -24.95 -3.13
C ALA A 215 -5.16 -23.46 -2.90
N PRO A 216 -3.91 -23.04 -2.56
CA PRO A 216 -3.56 -21.64 -2.51
C PRO A 216 -3.59 -21.02 -3.92
N ARG A 217 -3.70 -19.69 -3.98
CA ARG A 217 -3.46 -18.94 -5.21
C ARG A 217 -1.94 -18.88 -5.45
N PHE A 218 -1.51 -19.27 -6.64
CA PHE A 218 -0.10 -19.14 -7.02
C PHE A 218 0.15 -17.87 -7.81
N GLU A 219 1.19 -17.13 -7.43
CA GLU A 219 1.62 -15.93 -8.12
C GLU A 219 3.12 -15.95 -8.41
N GLY A 220 3.53 -15.21 -9.43
CA GLY A 220 4.93 -15.03 -9.79
C GLY A 220 5.22 -13.61 -10.24
N GLU A 221 6.46 -13.17 -10.02
CA GLU A 221 6.97 -11.88 -10.47
C GLU A 221 8.42 -12.05 -10.94
N VAL A 222 8.79 -11.28 -11.97
CA VAL A 222 10.15 -11.20 -12.50
C VAL A 222 10.53 -9.72 -12.55
N THR A 223 11.67 -9.36 -11.96
CA THR A 223 12.18 -7.99 -11.86
C THR A 223 13.64 -7.90 -12.26
#